data_AF-A0A3D0TMQ4-F1
#
_entry.id   AF-A0A3D0TMQ4-F1
#
_cell.length_a   1.000
_cell.length_b   1.000
_cell.length_c   1.000
_cell.angle_alpha   90.00
_cell.angle_beta   90.00
_cell.angle_gamma   90.00
#
_symmetry.space_group_name_H-M   'P 1'
#
loop_
_entity.id
_entity.type
_entity.pdbx_description
1 polymer ?
#
loop_
_entity_poly.entity_id
_entity_poly.type
_entity_poly.pdbx_seq_one_letter_code
_entity_poly.pdbx_strand_id
1 'polypeptide(L)'
;MLIAGTWGALLLYIISWISGLFSSNLAQPSGSRFQVWTDVTGMRTAWLIHTVTLLGLLWTKAVWPSTFVSDILSVAAWGSMVGVQAFPERLPSLVNTSIVRFFVILLLGLSLIISQRQMPAGSLLLEQTWFYHVLLGSHIIILLAGDIMLGVACVASIIFLYQEHHLKTKLMSSLTLRFPALGTLDRLSWQGILWGFL
;
A
#
# COMPACT_ATOMS: atom_id res chain seq x y z
N MET A 1 6.87 17.94 12.44
CA MET A 1 7.90 17.48 11.48
C MET A 1 7.65 16.06 10.98
N LEU A 2 7.44 15.06 11.86
CA LEU A 2 7.24 13.66 11.43
C LEU A 2 5.98 13.41 10.56
N ILE A 3 4.85 14.07 10.85
CA ILE A 3 3.64 14.01 10.01
C ILE A 3 3.89 14.61 8.62
N ALA A 4 4.68 15.69 8.51
CA ALA A 4 5.02 16.26 7.22
C ALA A 4 5.87 15.29 6.37
N GLY A 5 6.69 14.46 7.03
CA GLY A 5 7.46 13.42 6.37
C GLY A 5 6.61 12.28 5.81
N THR A 6 5.53 11.86 6.50
CA THR A 6 4.60 10.85 5.97
C THR A 6 3.76 11.39 4.81
N TRP A 7 3.34 12.66 4.85
CA TRP A 7 2.77 13.35 3.68
C TRP A 7 3.75 13.42 2.51
N GLY A 8 5.01 13.75 2.78
CA GLY A 8 6.07 13.79 1.76
C GLY A 8 6.30 12.42 1.11
N ALA A 9 6.36 11.35 1.91
CA ALA A 9 6.46 9.98 1.40
C ALA A 9 5.26 9.60 0.52
N LEU A 10 4.03 9.91 0.97
CA LEU A 10 2.81 9.65 0.20
C LEU A 10 2.82 10.40 -1.15
N LEU A 11 3.19 11.68 -1.14
CA LEU A 11 3.26 12.49 -2.36
C LEU A 11 4.29 11.91 -3.34
N LEU A 12 5.47 11.51 -2.85
CA LEU A 12 6.49 10.87 -3.68
C LEU A 12 6.05 9.50 -4.23
N TYR A 13 5.33 8.70 -3.45
CA TYR A 13 4.75 7.45 -3.95
C TYR A 13 3.73 7.71 -5.06
N ILE A 14 2.87 8.73 -4.92
CA ILE A 14 1.91 9.13 -5.95
C ILE A 14 2.64 9.59 -7.22
N ILE A 15 3.63 10.48 -7.10
CA ILE A 15 4.40 10.99 -8.24
C ILE A 15 5.12 9.85 -8.97
N SER A 16 5.79 8.95 -8.23
CA SER A 16 6.46 7.79 -8.83
C SER A 16 5.45 6.86 -9.49
N TRP A 17 4.30 6.60 -8.88
CA TRP A 17 3.28 5.75 -9.48
C TRP A 17 2.72 6.33 -10.78
N ILE A 18 2.36 7.61 -10.80
CA ILE A 18 1.91 8.33 -11.99
C ILE A 18 2.99 8.31 -13.07
N SER A 19 4.23 8.68 -12.72
CA SER A 19 5.37 8.67 -13.66
C SER A 19 5.56 7.28 -14.28
N GLY A 20 5.51 6.22 -13.48
CA GLY A 20 5.61 4.83 -13.93
C GLY A 20 4.48 4.37 -14.86
N LEU A 21 3.29 4.99 -14.79
CA LEU A 21 2.18 4.73 -15.71
C LEU A 21 2.36 5.45 -17.06
N PHE A 22 2.87 6.69 -17.06
CA PHE A 22 3.00 7.51 -18.28
C PHE A 22 4.31 7.31 -19.03
N SER A 23 5.39 6.88 -18.36
CA SER A 23 6.74 6.79 -18.92
C SER A 23 6.91 5.81 -20.10
N SER A 24 5.90 5.01 -20.42
CA SER A 24 5.94 4.04 -21.53
C SER A 24 5.02 4.35 -22.70
N ASN A 25 4.17 5.37 -22.59
CA ASN A 25 3.28 5.76 -23.69
C ASN A 25 4.00 6.63 -24.74
N LEU A 26 5.18 7.15 -24.43
CA LEU A 26 6.00 7.93 -25.36
C LEU A 26 7.12 7.03 -25.92
N ALA A 27 6.85 6.47 -27.11
CA ALA A 27 7.84 5.79 -27.94
C ALA A 27 8.91 6.80 -28.45
N GLN A 28 9.81 7.25 -27.57
CA GLN A 28 11.01 7.99 -27.99
C GLN A 28 12.28 7.31 -27.44
N PRO A 29 13.25 6.94 -28.31
CA PRO A 29 14.32 6.00 -27.98
C PRO A 29 15.46 6.56 -27.10
N SER A 30 15.49 7.86 -26.81
CA SER A 30 16.62 8.52 -26.11
C SER A 30 16.31 8.93 -24.65
N GLY A 31 15.06 9.30 -24.34
CA GLY A 31 14.65 9.74 -22.99
C GLY A 31 14.23 8.62 -22.02
N SER A 32 14.02 7.39 -22.52
CA SER A 32 13.42 6.29 -21.76
C SER A 32 14.29 5.76 -20.62
N ARG A 33 15.61 5.75 -20.77
CA ARG A 33 16.53 5.23 -19.75
C ARG A 33 16.65 6.18 -18.56
N PHE A 34 16.66 7.49 -18.81
CA PHE A 34 16.66 8.51 -17.76
C PHE A 34 15.33 8.50 -17.01
N GLN A 35 14.20 8.37 -17.72
CA GLN A 35 12.88 8.38 -17.09
C GLN A 35 12.62 7.12 -16.24
N VAL A 36 13.00 5.93 -16.73
CA VAL A 36 12.95 4.69 -15.94
C VAL A 36 13.87 4.76 -14.72
N TRP A 37 15.07 5.34 -14.87
CA TRP A 37 15.97 5.59 -13.75
C TRP A 37 15.33 6.52 -12.72
N THR A 38 14.69 7.61 -13.16
CA THR A 38 14.00 8.54 -12.26
C THR A 38 12.82 7.91 -11.51
N ASP A 39 12.08 6.97 -12.12
CA ASP A 39 11.00 6.25 -11.44
C ASP A 39 11.54 5.32 -10.34
N VAL A 40 12.58 4.54 -10.65
CA VAL A 40 13.19 3.62 -9.67
C VAL A 40 13.85 4.40 -8.54
N THR A 41 14.56 5.49 -8.83
CA THR A 41 15.15 6.36 -7.80
C THR A 41 14.07 7.06 -6.99
N GLY A 42 13.01 7.55 -7.64
CA GLY A 42 11.87 8.20 -6.98
C GLY A 42 11.22 7.27 -5.96
N MET A 43 10.91 6.03 -6.36
CA MET A 43 10.34 5.02 -5.46
C MET A 43 11.27 4.71 -4.26
N ARG A 44 12.58 4.57 -4.49
CA ARG A 44 13.55 4.32 -3.42
C ARG A 44 13.66 5.50 -2.45
N THR A 45 13.67 6.73 -2.96
CA THR A 45 13.69 7.93 -2.11
C THR A 45 12.41 8.05 -1.29
N ALA A 46 11.24 7.80 -1.88
CA ALA A 46 9.96 7.76 -1.17
C ALA A 46 10.00 6.73 -0.02
N TRP A 47 10.52 5.54 -0.31
CA TRP A 47 10.68 4.47 0.68
C TRP A 47 11.65 4.83 1.80
N LEU A 48 12.79 5.46 1.50
CA LEU A 48 13.73 5.91 2.53
C LEU A 48 13.10 6.96 3.47
N ILE A 49 12.39 7.94 2.89
CA ILE A 49 11.67 8.95 3.67
C ILE A 49 10.58 8.28 4.52
N HIS A 50 9.82 7.35 3.95
CA HIS A 50 8.83 6.56 4.69
C HIS A 50 9.48 5.79 5.84
N THR A 51 10.63 5.15 5.62
CA THR A 51 11.35 4.37 6.64
C THR A 51 11.81 5.25 7.81
N VAL A 52 12.46 6.39 7.52
CA VAL A 52 12.93 7.32 8.55
C VAL A 52 11.77 7.89 9.35
N THR A 53 10.68 8.25 8.66
CA THR A 53 9.50 8.84 9.30
C THR A 53 8.73 7.81 10.13
N LEU A 54 8.58 6.58 9.62
CA LEU A 54 7.99 5.47 10.35
C LEU A 54 8.77 5.17 11.62
N LEU A 55 10.10 5.05 11.53
CA LEU A 55 10.96 4.77 12.68
C LEU A 55 10.90 5.91 13.70
N GLY A 56 10.90 7.16 13.24
CA GLY A 56 10.71 8.32 14.10
C GLY A 56 9.34 8.35 14.79
N LEU A 57 8.26 7.99 14.08
CA LEU A 57 6.90 7.91 14.64
C LEU A 57 6.78 6.78 15.66
N LEU A 58 7.28 5.59 15.34
CA LEU A 58 7.28 4.44 16.24
C LEU A 58 8.06 4.71 17.52
N TRP A 59 9.15 5.48 17.44
CA TRP A 59 9.97 5.81 18.60
C TRP A 59 9.38 6.90 19.49
N THR A 60 8.76 7.92 18.89
CA THR A 60 8.39 9.15 19.62
C THR A 60 6.89 9.31 19.87
N LYS A 61 6.05 8.69 19.06
CA LYS A 61 4.60 8.92 19.03
C LYS A 61 3.76 7.66 19.12
N ALA A 62 4.35 6.46 19.04
CA ALA A 62 3.59 5.23 19.22
C ALA A 62 3.01 5.18 20.64
N VAL A 63 1.69 5.28 20.74
CA VAL A 63 0.96 5.20 22.00
C VAL A 63 -0.15 4.17 21.82
N TRP A 64 0.03 3.04 22.50
CA TRP A 64 -0.98 1.99 22.53
C TRP A 64 -2.20 2.45 23.35
N PRO A 65 -3.45 2.21 22.90
CA PRO A 65 -3.86 1.69 21.59
C PRO A 65 -4.20 2.78 20.58
N SER A 66 -4.12 4.06 20.97
CA SER A 66 -4.59 5.20 20.16
C SER A 66 -3.96 5.30 18.76
N THR A 67 -2.66 4.98 18.63
CA THR A 67 -1.95 5.03 17.34
C THR A 67 -1.83 3.67 16.66
N PHE A 68 -2.24 2.60 17.33
CA PHE A 68 -1.90 1.24 16.95
C PHE A 68 -2.40 0.88 15.55
N VAL A 69 -3.63 1.25 15.20
CA VAL A 69 -4.21 0.99 13.87
C VAL A 69 -3.47 1.74 12.77
N SER A 70 -3.21 3.05 12.95
CA SER A 70 -2.48 3.84 11.95
C SER A 70 -1.04 3.35 11.79
N ASP A 71 -0.41 2.91 12.87
CA ASP A 71 0.96 2.41 12.88
C ASP A 71 1.05 1.09 12.11
N ILE A 72 0.13 0.14 12.35
CA ILE A 72 0.09 -1.13 11.60
C ILE A 72 -0.15 -0.89 10.11
N LEU A 73 -1.07 0.00 9.73
CA LEU A 73 -1.30 0.33 8.31
C LEU A 73 -0.06 0.93 7.64
N SER A 74 0.67 1.80 8.34
CA SER A 74 1.92 2.39 7.84
C SER A 74 3.03 1.33 7.72
N VAL A 75 3.14 0.42 8.68
CA VAL A 75 4.06 -0.73 8.64
C VAL A 75 3.70 -1.69 7.51
N ALA A 76 2.42 -1.97 7.29
CA ALA A 76 1.94 -2.82 6.20
C ALA A 76 2.25 -2.19 4.83
N ALA A 77 2.05 -0.88 4.68
CA ALA A 77 2.44 -0.13 3.50
C ALA A 77 3.96 -0.20 3.25
N TRP A 78 4.77 0.00 4.29
CA TRP A 78 6.22 -0.12 4.22
C TRP A 78 6.66 -1.53 3.84
N GLY A 79 6.12 -2.56 4.49
CA GLY A 79 6.45 -3.97 4.27
C GLY A 79 6.10 -4.44 2.86
N SER A 80 4.97 -3.97 2.31
CA SER A 80 4.59 -4.23 0.92
C SER A 80 5.63 -3.69 -0.06
N MET A 81 6.18 -2.49 0.18
CA MET A 81 7.25 -1.91 -0.64
C MET A 81 8.60 -2.59 -0.44
N VAL A 82 8.91 -3.05 0.77
CA VAL A 82 10.11 -3.86 1.02
C VAL A 82 10.03 -5.15 0.24
N GLY A 83 8.87 -5.83 0.24
CA GLY A 83 8.67 -7.06 -0.54
C GLY A 83 8.97 -6.86 -2.03
N VAL A 84 8.43 -5.79 -2.62
CA VAL A 84 8.67 -5.47 -4.04
C VAL A 84 10.14 -5.20 -4.34
N GLN A 85 10.87 -4.53 -3.44
CA GLN A 85 12.28 -4.20 -3.63
C GLN A 85 13.23 -5.37 -3.33
N ALA A 86 12.90 -6.23 -2.35
CA ALA A 86 13.72 -7.35 -1.93
C ALA A 86 13.61 -8.56 -2.87
N PHE A 87 12.47 -8.72 -3.54
CA PHE A 87 12.22 -9.84 -4.46
C PHE A 87 11.84 -9.36 -5.87
N PRO A 88 12.76 -8.67 -6.58
CA PRO A 88 12.48 -8.08 -7.88
C PRO A 88 12.17 -9.11 -8.98
N GLU A 89 12.44 -10.40 -8.77
CA GLU A 89 12.18 -11.45 -9.77
C GLU A 89 10.93 -12.29 -9.49
N ARG A 90 10.50 -12.44 -8.23
CA ARG A 90 9.38 -13.33 -7.84
C ARG A 90 8.04 -12.61 -7.64
N LEU A 91 8.08 -11.38 -7.14
CA LEU A 91 6.87 -10.59 -6.87
C LEU A 91 6.25 -9.98 -8.13
N PRO A 92 7.01 -9.36 -9.05
CA PRO A 92 6.44 -8.84 -10.29
C PRO A 92 5.90 -9.91 -11.25
N SER A 93 6.36 -11.16 -11.15
CA SER A 93 5.79 -12.27 -11.94
C SER A 93 4.43 -12.73 -11.42
N LEU A 94 4.08 -12.42 -10.16
CA LEU A 94 2.81 -12.81 -9.53
C LEU A 94 1.84 -11.63 -9.43
N VAL A 95 2.34 -10.42 -9.15
CA VAL A 95 1.56 -9.20 -9.00
C VAL A 95 2.33 -8.04 -9.62
N ASN A 96 1.74 -7.36 -10.60
CA ASN A 96 2.35 -6.17 -11.21
C ASN A 96 2.70 -5.14 -10.12
N THR A 97 3.94 -4.65 -10.15
CA THR A 97 4.47 -3.62 -9.25
C THR A 97 3.59 -2.38 -9.17
N SER A 98 2.92 -2.00 -10.26
CA SER A 98 1.98 -0.88 -10.30
C SER A 98 0.77 -1.08 -9.37
N ILE A 99 0.27 -2.31 -9.25
CA ILE A 99 -0.86 -2.64 -8.35
C ILE A 99 -0.42 -2.53 -6.89
N VAL A 100 0.76 -3.06 -6.57
CA VAL A 100 1.30 -2.97 -5.21
C VAL A 100 1.55 -1.52 -4.82
N ARG A 101 2.06 -0.69 -5.74
CA ARG A 101 2.24 0.75 -5.51
C ARG A 101 0.93 1.46 -5.22
N PHE A 102 -0.13 1.17 -5.99
CA PHE A 102 -1.46 1.73 -5.74
C PHE A 102 -1.99 1.31 -4.36
N PHE A 103 -1.85 0.04 -4.00
CA PHE A 103 -2.26 -0.48 -2.70
C PHE A 103 -1.51 0.18 -1.54
N VAL A 104 -0.19 0.40 -1.68
CA VAL A 104 0.64 1.13 -0.70
C VAL A 104 0.15 2.56 -0.48
N ILE A 105 -0.22 3.27 -1.56
CA ILE A 105 -0.77 4.63 -1.47
C ILE A 105 -2.09 4.63 -0.68
N LEU A 106 -2.97 3.64 -0.92
CA LEU A 106 -4.23 3.51 -0.19
C LEU A 106 -3.98 3.24 1.31
N LEU A 107 -3.12 2.28 1.65
CA LEU A 107 -2.79 1.96 3.04
C LEU A 107 -2.17 3.16 3.78
N LEU A 108 -1.20 3.83 3.15
CA LEU A 108 -0.53 4.98 3.75
C LEU A 108 -1.47 6.19 3.87
N GLY A 109 -2.35 6.40 2.89
CA GLY A 109 -3.38 7.44 2.94
C GLY A 109 -4.39 7.18 4.06
N LEU A 110 -4.85 5.93 4.21
CA LEU A 110 -5.75 5.54 5.29
C LEU A 110 -5.09 5.69 6.67
N SER A 111 -3.82 5.29 6.79
CA SER A 111 -3.01 5.50 8.00
C SER A 111 -2.98 6.97 8.42
N LEU A 112 -2.77 7.90 7.49
CA LEU A 112 -2.77 9.34 7.75
C LEU A 112 -4.13 9.87 8.21
N ILE A 113 -5.21 9.45 7.54
CA ILE A 113 -6.57 9.88 7.88
C ILE A 113 -6.94 9.42 9.29
N ILE A 114 -6.66 8.15 9.61
CA ILE A 114 -6.91 7.58 10.93
C ILE A 114 -6.05 8.30 11.98
N SER A 115 -4.77 8.56 11.66
CA SER A 115 -3.85 9.24 12.58
C SER A 115 -4.32 10.64 12.98
N GLN A 116 -5.00 11.37 12.08
CA GLN A 116 -5.54 12.70 12.38
C GLN A 116 -6.81 12.68 13.22
N ARG A 117 -7.55 11.55 13.24
CA ARG A 117 -8.83 11.42 13.95
C ARG A 117 -8.72 10.68 15.28
N GLN A 118 -7.50 10.47 15.77
CA GLN A 118 -7.25 9.74 17.01
C GLN A 118 -7.83 10.50 18.21
N MET A 119 -8.55 9.76 19.06
CA MET A 119 -8.99 10.23 20.37
C MET A 119 -8.05 9.70 21.45
N PRO A 120 -7.73 10.50 22.49
CA PRO A 120 -6.89 10.04 23.58
C PRO A 120 -7.61 8.94 24.38
N ALA A 121 -7.28 7.69 24.09
CA ALA A 121 -7.82 6.50 24.78
C ALA A 121 -7.11 6.18 26.11
N GLY A 122 -6.03 6.91 26.43
CA GLY A 122 -5.08 6.56 27.49
C GLY A 122 -5.67 6.55 28.91
N SER A 123 -6.73 7.30 29.19
CA SER A 123 -7.33 7.35 30.53
C SER A 123 -8.32 6.21 30.81
N LEU A 124 -8.90 5.59 29.77
CA LEU A 124 -9.95 4.57 29.94
C LEU A 124 -9.40 3.14 30.09
N LEU A 125 -8.12 2.92 29.79
CA LEU A 125 -7.52 1.58 29.70
C LEU A 125 -6.45 1.28 30.75
N LEU A 126 -6.06 2.28 31.55
CA LEU A 126 -4.96 2.17 32.52
C LEU A 126 -5.30 1.25 33.71
N GLU A 127 -6.58 1.07 34.00
CA GLU A 127 -7.10 0.25 35.10
C GLU A 127 -7.33 -1.23 34.72
N GLN A 128 -7.04 -1.60 33.47
CA GLN A 128 -7.45 -2.90 32.92
C GLN A 128 -6.31 -3.94 32.95
N THR A 129 -6.66 -5.21 33.09
CA THR A 129 -5.68 -6.30 33.22
C THR A 129 -4.80 -6.49 31.97
N TRP A 130 -3.61 -7.05 32.15
CA TRP A 130 -2.70 -7.39 31.04
C TRP A 130 -3.36 -8.32 30.00
N PHE A 131 -4.22 -9.23 30.45
CA PHE A 131 -4.95 -10.17 29.60
C PHE A 131 -5.88 -9.44 28.63
N TYR A 132 -6.58 -8.40 29.09
CA TYR A 132 -7.41 -7.56 28.23
C TYR A 132 -6.58 -6.85 27.16
N HIS A 133 -5.41 -6.34 27.52
CA HIS A 133 -4.52 -5.65 26.58
C HIS A 133 -4.07 -6.59 25.45
N VAL A 134 -3.70 -7.83 25.80
CA VAL A 134 -3.32 -8.87 24.81
C VAL A 134 -4.51 -9.24 23.94
N LEU A 135 -5.68 -9.48 24.54
CA LEU A 135 -6.89 -9.86 23.79
C LEU A 135 -7.32 -8.74 22.84
N LEU A 136 -7.36 -7.49 23.30
CA LEU A 136 -7.69 -6.33 22.49
C LEU A 136 -6.68 -6.14 21.35
N GLY A 137 -5.38 -6.26 21.65
CA GLY A 137 -4.33 -6.20 20.63
C GLY A 137 -4.50 -7.28 19.57
N SER A 138 -4.72 -8.53 19.98
CA SER A 138 -4.94 -9.65 19.07
C SER A 138 -6.19 -9.46 18.19
N HIS A 139 -7.29 -8.99 18.78
CA HIS A 139 -8.52 -8.69 18.07
C HIS A 139 -8.33 -7.60 17.02
N ILE A 140 -7.65 -6.50 17.37
CA ILE A 140 -7.35 -5.42 16.42
C ILE A 140 -6.46 -5.94 15.29
N ILE A 141 -5.43 -6.74 15.58
CA ILE A 141 -4.55 -7.30 14.55
C ILE A 141 -5.32 -8.21 13.59
N ILE A 142 -6.17 -9.11 14.11
CA ILE A 142 -6.93 -10.06 13.28
C ILE A 142 -7.92 -9.30 12.40
N LEU A 143 -8.71 -8.37 12.96
CA LEU A 143 -9.63 -7.54 12.19
C LEU A 143 -8.90 -6.75 11.10
N LEU A 144 -7.79 -6.09 11.45
CA LEU A 144 -7.05 -5.27 10.51
C LEU A 144 -6.39 -6.12 9.41
N ALA A 145 -5.94 -7.34 9.72
CA ALA A 145 -5.44 -8.27 8.73
C ALA A 145 -6.55 -8.68 7.73
N GLY A 146 -7.75 -8.94 8.24
CA GLY A 146 -8.93 -9.19 7.41
C GLY A 146 -9.27 -8.01 6.49
N ASP A 147 -9.31 -6.79 7.03
CA ASP A 147 -9.56 -5.56 6.28
C ASP A 147 -8.51 -5.32 5.18
N ILE A 148 -7.23 -5.59 5.46
CA ILE A 148 -6.16 -5.49 4.47
C ILE A 148 -6.38 -6.50 3.34
N MET A 149 -6.75 -7.76 3.65
CA MET A 149 -7.04 -8.78 2.63
C MET A 149 -8.29 -8.45 1.80
N LEU A 150 -9.34 -7.91 2.44
CA LEU A 150 -10.51 -7.40 1.75
C LEU A 150 -10.14 -6.22 0.83
N GLY A 151 -9.25 -5.34 1.29
CA GLY A 151 -8.68 -4.27 0.48
C GLY A 151 -7.94 -4.78 -0.75
N VAL A 152 -7.15 -5.86 -0.60
CA VAL A 152 -6.49 -6.55 -1.73
C VAL A 152 -7.53 -7.06 -2.74
N ALA A 153 -8.61 -7.69 -2.26
CA ALA A 153 -9.68 -8.17 -3.15
C ALA A 153 -10.42 -7.03 -3.87
N CYS A 154 -10.68 -5.92 -3.17
CA CYS A 154 -11.31 -4.74 -3.73
C CYS A 154 -10.45 -4.15 -4.86
N VAL A 155 -9.15 -3.95 -4.62
CA VAL A 155 -8.22 -3.44 -5.64
C VAL A 155 -8.13 -4.39 -6.84
N ALA A 156 -8.02 -5.70 -6.61
CA ALA A 156 -8.00 -6.69 -7.68
C ALA A 156 -9.28 -6.63 -8.53
N SER A 157 -10.44 -6.51 -7.89
CA SER A 157 -11.75 -6.45 -8.56
C SER A 157 -11.92 -5.16 -9.37
N ILE A 158 -11.49 -4.01 -8.84
CA ILE A 158 -11.52 -2.73 -9.59
C ILE A 158 -10.68 -2.83 -10.87
N ILE A 159 -9.47 -3.40 -10.76
CA ILE A 159 -8.56 -3.55 -11.90
C ILE A 159 -9.11 -4.57 -12.90
N PHE A 160 -9.70 -5.66 -12.40
CA PHE A 160 -10.37 -6.66 -13.25
C PHE A 160 -11.48 -6.01 -14.09
N LEU A 161 -12.39 -5.27 -13.46
CA LEU A 161 -13.49 -4.58 -14.15
C LEU A 161 -12.96 -3.55 -15.17
N TYR A 162 -11.89 -2.83 -14.81
CA TYR A 162 -11.22 -1.91 -15.71
C TYR A 162 -10.66 -2.62 -16.96
N GLN A 163 -9.92 -3.73 -16.78
CA GLN A 163 -9.40 -4.51 -17.89
C GLN A 163 -10.51 -5.11 -18.77
N GLU A 164 -11.55 -5.65 -18.14
CA GLU A 164 -12.69 -6.27 -18.84
C GLU A 164 -13.42 -5.25 -19.73
N HIS A 165 -13.67 -4.04 -19.22
CA HIS A 165 -14.26 -2.95 -20.00
C HIS A 165 -13.39 -2.56 -21.21
N HIS A 166 -12.08 -2.45 -21.02
CA HIS A 166 -11.14 -2.13 -22.11
C HIS A 166 -11.02 -3.23 -23.18
N LEU A 167 -11.13 -4.50 -22.78
CA LEU A 167 -11.20 -5.62 -23.73
C LEU A 167 -12.48 -5.60 -24.55
N LYS A 168 -13.63 -5.32 -23.91
CA LYS A 168 -14.95 -5.25 -24.58
C LYS A 168 -15.03 -4.10 -25.58
N THR A 169 -14.42 -2.96 -25.26
CA THR A 169 -14.41 -1.77 -26.13
C THR A 169 -13.34 -1.81 -27.23
N LYS A 170 -12.55 -2.90 -27.33
CA LYS A 170 -11.37 -3.05 -28.22
C LYS A 170 -10.34 -1.91 -28.11
N LEU A 171 -10.43 -1.11 -27.05
CA LEU A 171 -9.50 -0.03 -26.74
C LEU A 171 -8.30 -0.64 -26.01
N MET A 172 -7.50 -1.41 -26.75
CA MET A 172 -6.22 -1.93 -26.29
C MET A 172 -5.23 -0.77 -26.19
N SER A 173 -5.27 -0.09 -25.05
CA SER A 173 -4.26 0.90 -24.66
C SER A 173 -2.99 0.18 -24.18
N SER A 174 -1.83 0.81 -24.32
CA SER A 174 -0.57 0.31 -23.75
C SER A 174 -0.64 0.12 -22.23
N LEU A 175 -1.62 0.74 -21.55
CA LEU A 175 -1.86 0.58 -20.11
C LEU A 175 -2.43 -0.81 -19.76
N THR A 176 -3.28 -1.41 -20.59
CA THR A 176 -3.90 -2.72 -20.33
C THR A 176 -2.90 -3.88 -20.41
N LEU A 177 -1.83 -3.72 -21.20
CA LEU A 177 -0.72 -4.68 -21.34
C LEU A 177 0.16 -4.80 -20.08
N ARG A 178 0.10 -3.82 -19.18
CA ARG A 178 0.95 -3.78 -17.99
C ARG A 178 0.32 -4.52 -16.82
N PHE A 179 -1.01 -4.46 -16.71
CA PHE A 179 -1.76 -5.16 -15.67
C PHE A 179 -1.68 -6.68 -15.87
N PRO A 180 -1.70 -7.45 -14.77
CA PRO A 180 -1.54 -8.90 -14.84
C PRO A 180 -2.77 -9.53 -15.52
N ALA A 181 -2.67 -10.80 -15.90
CA ALA A 181 -3.75 -11.48 -16.64
C ALA A 181 -5.05 -11.52 -15.82
N LEU A 182 -6.22 -11.44 -16.47
CA LEU A 182 -7.52 -11.41 -15.79
C LEU A 182 -7.69 -12.58 -14.79
N GLY A 183 -7.23 -13.78 -15.15
CA GLY A 183 -7.29 -14.95 -14.26
C GLY A 183 -6.44 -14.81 -12.99
N THR A 184 -5.34 -14.03 -13.02
CA THR A 184 -4.55 -13.76 -11.81
C THR A 184 -5.23 -12.76 -10.88
N LEU A 185 -5.91 -11.75 -11.43
CA LEU A 185 -6.70 -10.79 -10.66
C LEU A 185 -7.91 -11.46 -10.01
N ASP A 186 -8.59 -12.34 -10.74
CA ASP A 186 -9.71 -13.13 -10.22
C ASP A 186 -9.26 -14.02 -9.05
N ARG A 187 -8.13 -14.72 -9.21
CA ARG A 187 -7.54 -15.53 -8.13
C ARG A 187 -7.15 -14.68 -6.91
N LEU A 188 -6.57 -13.49 -7.13
CA LEU A 188 -6.20 -12.58 -6.04
C LEU A 188 -7.45 -12.07 -5.30
N SER A 189 -8.52 -11.75 -6.04
CA SER A 189 -9.81 -11.35 -5.48
C SER A 189 -10.42 -12.46 -4.65
N TRP A 190 -10.51 -13.67 -5.19
CA TRP A 190 -10.99 -14.85 -4.48
C TRP A 190 -10.19 -15.11 -3.19
N GLN A 191 -8.86 -15.09 -3.27
CA GLN A 191 -7.99 -15.29 -2.10
C GLN A 191 -8.17 -14.17 -1.07
N GLY A 192 -8.27 -12.92 -1.50
CA GLY A 192 -8.48 -11.79 -0.60
C GLY A 192 -9.84 -11.84 0.11
N ILE A 193 -10.90 -12.29 -0.57
CA ILE A 193 -12.21 -12.52 0.06
C ILE A 193 -12.13 -13.68 1.05
N LEU A 194 -11.53 -14.80 0.64
CA LEU A 194 -11.42 -15.99 1.48
C LEU A 194 -10.67 -15.68 2.78
N TRP A 195 -9.51 -15.02 2.69
CA TRP A 195 -8.72 -14.66 3.86
C TRP A 195 -9.24 -13.43 4.60
N GLY A 196 -10.01 -12.55 3.95
CA GLY A 196 -10.58 -11.37 4.56
C GLY A 196 -11.78 -11.65 5.49
N PHE A 197 -12.48 -12.77 5.24
CA PHE A 197 -13.67 -13.18 6.02
C PHE A 197 -13.43 -14.34 7.01
N LEU A 198 -12.21 -14.89 7.06
CA LEU A 198 -11.83 -16.02 7.91
C LEU A 198 -11.28 -15.54 9.25
#